data_AF-A0A937VPU2-F1
#
_entry.id   AF-A0A937VPU2-F1
#
_cell.length_a   1.000
_cell.length_b   1.000
_cell.length_c   1.000
_cell.angle_alpha   90.00
_cell.angle_beta   90.00
_cell.angle_gamma   90.00
#
_symmetry.space_group_name_H-M   'P 1'
#
loop_
_entity.id
_entity.type
_entity.pdbx_description
1 polymer ?
#
loop_
_entity_poly.entity_id
_entity_poly.type
_entity_poly.pdbx_seq_one_letter_code
_entity_poly.pdbx_strand_id
1 'polypeptide(L)'
;MLPCGTFNEDYGRDTAVIRTRLQWIITILAIVLVLLVPLFGSYYFIGLINKISITIIAVLGLQLMMGYCGLISFGQVAFMAIGAYASAILTATYGWPFWLALPVSGIVAGITGIIGGAPSMRIKGFYLALATLA
;
A
#
# COMPACT_ATOMS: atom_id res chain seq x y z
N MET A 1 -9.48 -12.38 22.80
CA MET A 1 -9.23 -13.12 24.06
C MET A 1 -8.70 -14.48 23.70
N LEU A 2 -7.52 -14.84 24.20
CA LEU A 2 -6.92 -16.16 23.98
C LEU A 2 -7.63 -17.18 24.91
N PRO A 3 -7.85 -18.44 24.47
CA PRO A 3 -8.36 -19.48 25.35
C PRO A 3 -7.34 -19.78 26.46
N CYS A 4 -7.82 -19.97 27.69
CA CYS A 4 -6.98 -20.25 28.85
C CYS A 4 -6.19 -21.56 28.66
N GLY A 5 -4.86 -21.51 28.78
CA GLY A 5 -3.99 -22.70 28.74
C GLY A 5 -2.71 -22.59 27.89
N THR A 6 -2.50 -21.50 27.14
CA THR A 6 -1.25 -21.31 26.38
C THR A 6 -0.29 -20.39 27.15
N PHE A 7 0.74 -20.97 27.78
CA PHE A 7 1.82 -20.23 28.40
C PHE A 7 2.85 -19.84 27.32
N ASN A 8 3.10 -18.53 27.15
CA ASN A 8 4.05 -18.02 26.17
C ASN A 8 5.41 -17.84 26.84
N GLU A 9 6.37 -18.72 26.53
CA GLU A 9 7.73 -18.65 27.12
C GLU A 9 8.68 -17.73 26.34
N ASP A 10 8.27 -17.24 25.16
CA ASP A 10 9.17 -16.62 24.20
C ASP A 10 8.59 -15.31 23.63
N TYR A 11 9.38 -14.23 23.68
CA TYR A 11 8.94 -12.87 23.27
C TYR A 11 8.53 -12.82 21.79
N GLY A 12 9.11 -13.68 20.95
CA GLY A 12 8.76 -13.83 19.54
C GLY A 12 7.37 -14.44 19.30
N ARG A 13 6.83 -15.22 20.25
CA ARG A 13 5.44 -15.69 20.18
C ARG A 13 4.44 -14.62 20.58
N ASP A 14 4.89 -13.57 21.27
CA ASP A 14 4.00 -12.52 21.74
C ASP A 14 3.69 -11.44 20.68
N THR A 15 4.60 -11.25 19.73
CA THR A 15 4.43 -10.34 18.57
C THR A 15 3.80 -11.00 17.34
N ALA A 16 3.55 -12.32 17.38
CA ALA A 16 2.99 -13.06 16.26
C ALA A 16 1.50 -12.71 16.05
N VAL A 17 1.19 -12.10 14.89
CA VAL A 17 -0.17 -11.75 14.46
C VAL A 17 -1.04 -13.00 14.20
N ILE A 18 -0.42 -14.11 13.82
CA ILE A 18 -1.08 -15.38 13.47
C ILE A 18 -0.56 -16.47 14.42
N ARG A 19 -1.32 -16.79 15.47
CA ARG A 19 -0.89 -17.76 16.51
C ARG A 19 -1.55 -19.13 16.40
N THR A 20 -2.69 -19.24 15.73
CA THR A 20 -3.51 -20.47 15.71
C THR A 20 -3.74 -20.99 14.29
N ARG A 21 -3.87 -22.32 14.14
CA ARG A 21 -4.23 -22.96 12.85
C ARG A 21 -5.53 -22.38 12.27
N LEU A 22 -6.47 -21.95 13.12
CA LEU A 22 -7.70 -21.25 12.73
C LEU A 22 -7.43 -19.88 12.09
N GLN A 23 -6.51 -19.06 12.63
CA GLN A 23 -6.14 -17.79 11.97
C GLN A 23 -5.45 -18.03 10.63
N TRP A 24 -4.63 -19.07 10.50
CA TRP A 24 -4.04 -19.46 9.20
C TRP A 24 -5.12 -19.84 8.18
N ILE A 25 -6.14 -20.61 8.61
CA ILE A 25 -7.29 -20.98 7.75
C ILE A 25 -8.09 -19.74 7.34
N ILE A 26 -8.36 -18.81 8.26
CA ILE A 26 -9.11 -17.58 7.97
C ILE A 26 -8.33 -16.67 7.02
N THR A 27 -7.01 -16.53 7.21
CA THR A 27 -6.15 -15.75 6.30
C THR A 27 -6.08 -16.37 4.91
N ILE A 28 -5.91 -17.70 4.82
CA ILE A 28 -5.94 -18.40 3.53
C ILE A 28 -7.32 -18.26 2.86
N LEU A 29 -8.41 -18.42 3.61
CA LEU A 29 -9.77 -18.28 3.11
C LEU A 29 -10.03 -16.86 2.59
N ALA A 30 -9.55 -15.84 3.31
CA ALA A 30 -9.65 -14.44 2.88
C ALA A 30 -8.87 -14.18 1.58
N ILE A 31 -7.65 -14.72 1.47
CA ILE A 31 -6.84 -14.64 0.24
C ILE A 31 -7.54 -15.32 -0.93
N VAL A 32 -8.08 -16.52 -0.72
CA VAL A 32 -8.80 -17.30 -1.75
C VAL A 32 -10.09 -16.61 -2.18
N LEU A 33 -10.83 -16.02 -1.25
CA LEU A 33 -12.06 -15.28 -1.54
C LEU A 33 -11.75 -14.02 -2.37
N VAL A 34 -10.69 -13.28 -2.03
CA VAL A 34 -10.22 -12.13 -2.82
C VAL A 34 -9.80 -12.56 -4.24
N LEU A 35 -9.23 -13.76 -4.39
CA LEU A 35 -8.79 -14.30 -5.68
C LEU A 35 -9.96 -14.83 -6.54
N LEU A 36 -11.06 -15.25 -5.93
CA LEU A 36 -12.26 -15.75 -6.61
C LEU A 36 -13.22 -14.64 -7.07
N VAL A 37 -13.24 -13.50 -6.40
CA VAL A 37 -14.06 -12.34 -6.76
C VAL A 37 -13.84 -11.84 -8.21
N PRO A 38 -12.61 -11.74 -8.74
CA PRO A 38 -12.42 -11.32 -10.14
C PRO A 38 -12.89 -12.35 -11.18
N LEU A 39 -13.17 -13.60 -10.80
CA LEU A 39 -13.62 -14.64 -11.73
C LEU A 39 -15.13 -14.60 -12.02
N PHE A 40 -15.94 -13.97 -11.15
CA PHE A 40 -17.40 -13.96 -11.24
C PHE A 40 -18.03 -12.55 -11.31
N GLY A 41 -17.23 -11.49 -11.24
CA GLY A 41 -17.70 -10.11 -11.20
C GLY A 41 -17.88 -9.46 -12.58
N SER A 42 -19.00 -8.77 -12.80
CA SER A 42 -19.18 -7.85 -13.94
C SER A 42 -18.08 -6.78 -13.97
N TYR A 43 -17.71 -6.26 -15.15
CA TYR A 43 -16.67 -5.23 -15.36
C TYR A 43 -16.81 -4.02 -14.41
N TYR A 44 -18.03 -3.66 -14.03
CA TYR A 44 -18.30 -2.60 -13.06
C TYR A 44 -17.77 -2.95 -11.65
N PHE A 45 -18.02 -4.16 -11.17
CA PHE A 45 -17.55 -4.61 -9.85
C PHE A 45 -16.04 -4.73 -9.81
N ILE A 46 -15.40 -5.21 -10.88
CA ILE A 46 -13.94 -5.30 -10.97
C ILE A 46 -13.31 -3.90 -10.90
N GLY A 47 -13.87 -2.93 -11.64
CA GLY A 47 -13.41 -1.54 -11.59
C GLY A 47 -13.60 -0.88 -10.23
N LEU A 48 -14.73 -1.14 -9.56
CA LEU A 48 -15.02 -0.65 -8.22
C LEU A 48 -14.04 -1.22 -7.18
N ILE A 49 -13.80 -2.53 -7.21
CA ILE A 49 -12.86 -3.21 -6.31
C ILE A 49 -11.43 -2.70 -6.52
N ASN A 50 -11.02 -2.47 -7.76
CA ASN A 50 -9.70 -1.94 -8.07
C ASN A 50 -9.52 -0.54 -7.47
N LYS A 51 -10.49 0.36 -7.65
CA LYS A 51 -10.48 1.69 -7.03
C LYS A 51 -10.42 1.63 -5.51
N ILE A 52 -11.24 0.78 -4.89
CA ILE A 52 -11.23 0.57 -3.43
C ILE A 52 -9.86 0.08 -2.96
N SER A 53 -9.28 -0.90 -3.66
CA SER A 53 -7.97 -1.47 -3.31
C SER A 53 -6.86 -0.42 -3.39
N ILE A 54 -6.85 0.39 -4.44
CA ILE A 54 -5.91 1.51 -4.59
C ILE A 54 -6.05 2.49 -3.43
N THR A 55 -7.29 2.87 -3.06
CA THR A 55 -7.54 3.80 -1.96
C THR A 55 -7.12 3.21 -0.61
N ILE A 56 -7.34 1.91 -0.36
CA ILE A 56 -6.88 1.24 0.86
C ILE A 56 -5.36 1.31 0.97
N ILE A 57 -4.63 1.00 -0.11
CA ILE A 57 -3.17 1.08 -0.12
C ILE A 57 -2.71 2.52 0.16
N ALA A 58 -3.38 3.52 -0.44
CA ALA A 58 -3.06 4.92 -0.21
C ALA A 58 -3.27 5.33 1.26
N VAL A 59 -4.40 4.94 1.85
CA VAL A 59 -4.74 5.23 3.26
C VAL A 59 -3.80 4.50 4.21
N LEU A 60 -3.39 3.26 3.91
CA LEU A 60 -2.40 2.54 4.71
C LEU A 60 -1.04 3.24 4.68
N GLY A 61 -0.59 3.71 3.51
CA GLY A 61 0.62 4.52 3.40
C GLY A 61 0.53 5.81 4.24
N LEU A 62 -0.63 6.46 4.20
CA LEU A 62 -0.91 7.65 5.02
C LEU A 62 -0.91 7.33 6.52
N GLN A 63 -1.52 6.21 6.94
CA GLN A 63 -1.55 5.74 8.32
C GLN A 63 -0.14 5.41 8.82
N LEU A 64 0.73 4.88 7.97
CA LEU A 64 2.12 4.64 8.34
C LEU A 64 2.85 5.96 8.62
N MET A 65 2.65 6.96 7.76
CA MET A 65 3.34 8.25 7.85
C MET A 65 2.83 9.10 9.03
N MET A 66 1.50 9.22 9.16
CA MET A 66 0.89 9.97 10.26
C MET A 66 0.95 9.22 11.59
N GLY A 67 0.74 7.90 11.58
CA GLY A 67 0.65 7.07 12.79
C GLY A 67 2.00 6.75 13.42
N TYR A 68 3.00 6.34 12.63
CA TYR A 68 4.32 5.95 13.18
C TYR A 68 5.36 7.07 13.14
N CYS A 69 5.30 7.94 12.13
CA CYS A 69 6.30 9.01 11.97
C CYS A 69 5.84 10.36 12.57
N GLY A 70 4.54 10.54 12.83
CA GLY A 70 3.98 11.79 13.34
C GLY A 70 4.08 12.97 12.35
N LEU A 71 4.36 12.69 11.08
CA LEU A 71 4.52 13.69 10.03
C LEU A 71 3.27 13.70 9.13
N ILE A 72 2.61 14.85 9.04
CA ILE A 72 1.52 15.08 8.08
C ILE A 72 2.18 15.50 6.75
N SER A 73 2.13 14.61 5.74
CA SER A 73 2.70 14.86 4.41
C SER A 73 1.62 14.65 3.35
N PHE A 74 1.23 15.73 2.66
CA PHE A 74 0.27 15.68 1.55
C PHE A 74 0.93 15.30 0.21
N GLY A 75 2.27 15.22 0.16
CA GLY A 75 3.03 14.90 -1.06
C GLY A 75 2.87 13.46 -1.55
N GLN A 76 2.29 12.57 -0.75
CA GLN A 76 2.03 11.17 -1.13
C GLN A 76 1.19 11.07 -2.42
N VAL A 77 0.20 11.96 -2.59
CA VAL A 77 -0.69 11.94 -3.76
C VAL A 77 0.07 12.26 -5.05
N ALA A 78 1.07 13.14 -4.99
CA ALA A 78 1.91 13.48 -6.14
C ALA A 78 2.74 12.27 -6.62
N PHE A 79 3.37 11.54 -5.70
CA PHE A 79 4.15 10.34 -6.03
C PHE A 79 3.26 9.20 -6.54
N MET A 80 2.07 9.05 -5.96
CA MET A 80 1.06 8.12 -6.45
C MET A 80 0.62 8.46 -7.88
N ALA A 81 0.40 9.74 -8.19
CA ALA A 81 0.02 10.18 -9.53
C ALA A 81 1.13 9.92 -10.57
N ILE A 82 2.40 10.16 -10.22
CA ILE A 82 3.56 9.89 -11.08
C ILE A 82 3.64 8.40 -11.41
N GLY A 83 3.51 7.51 -10.42
CA GLY A 83 3.51 6.06 -10.63
C GLY A 83 2.32 5.58 -11.46
N ALA A 84 1.11 6.10 -11.19
CA ALA A 84 -0.07 5.77 -11.97
C ALA A 84 0.05 6.21 -13.43
N TYR A 85 0.57 7.41 -13.68
CA TYR A 85 0.79 7.93 -15.04
C TYR A 85 1.87 7.11 -15.78
N ALA A 86 2.97 6.77 -15.11
CA ALA A 86 4.01 5.91 -15.66
C ALA A 86 3.46 4.50 -15.99
N SER A 87 2.61 3.92 -15.14
CA SER A 87 1.96 2.65 -15.45
C SER A 87 1.01 2.79 -16.63
N ALA A 88 0.22 3.87 -16.69
CA ALA A 88 -0.75 4.13 -17.74
C ALA A 88 -0.09 4.33 -19.10
N ILE A 89 1.02 5.07 -19.20
CA ILE A 89 1.71 5.27 -20.48
C ILE A 89 2.38 3.98 -21.00
N LEU A 90 2.94 3.16 -20.09
CA LEU A 90 3.52 1.86 -20.48
C LEU A 90 2.47 0.87 -20.98
N THR A 91 1.29 0.83 -20.34
CA THR A 91 0.21 -0.09 -20.75
C THR A 91 -0.63 0.44 -21.91
N ALA A 92 -0.97 1.74 -21.94
CA ALA A 92 -1.86 2.32 -22.95
C ALA A 92 -1.14 2.73 -24.24
N THR A 93 0.10 3.20 -24.17
CA THR A 93 0.85 3.69 -25.34
C THR A 93 1.84 2.64 -25.87
N TYR A 94 2.58 1.97 -24.98
CA TYR A 94 3.59 0.98 -25.38
C TYR A 94 3.09 -0.46 -25.42
N GLY A 95 1.85 -0.72 -24.97
CA GLY A 95 1.25 -2.06 -24.98
C GLY A 95 2.00 -3.08 -24.14
N TRP A 96 2.81 -2.65 -23.16
CA TRP A 96 3.56 -3.56 -22.30
C TRP A 96 2.61 -4.38 -21.43
N PRO A 97 2.97 -5.65 -21.10
CA PRO A 97 2.17 -6.43 -20.19
C PRO A 97 2.17 -5.76 -18.81
N PHE A 98 0.99 -5.74 -18.17
CA PHE A 98 0.76 -5.10 -16.88
C PHE A 98 1.78 -5.53 -15.80
N TRP A 99 2.23 -6.79 -15.83
CA TRP A 99 3.22 -7.32 -14.90
C TRP A 99 4.63 -6.75 -15.06
N LEU A 100 5.01 -6.27 -16.24
CA LEU A 100 6.27 -5.55 -16.44
C LEU A 100 6.10 -4.04 -16.22
N ALA A 101 4.93 -3.49 -16.55
CA ALA A 101 4.64 -2.09 -16.32
C ALA A 101 4.59 -1.72 -14.81
N LEU A 102 4.14 -2.64 -13.96
CA LEU A 102 4.03 -2.43 -12.52
C LEU A 102 5.39 -2.20 -11.81
N PRO A 103 6.41 -3.07 -11.94
CA PRO A 103 7.71 -2.83 -11.31
C PRO A 103 8.43 -1.62 -11.93
N VAL A 104 8.32 -1.42 -13.25
CA VAL A 104 8.98 -0.29 -13.92
C VAL A 104 8.39 1.05 -13.49
N SER A 105 7.06 1.16 -13.44
CA SER A 105 6.40 2.36 -12.93
C SER A 105 6.70 2.62 -11.45
N GLY A 106 6.84 1.56 -10.65
CA GLY A 106 7.30 1.64 -9.26
C GLY A 106 8.72 2.19 -9.14
N ILE A 107 9.65 1.75 -9.98
CA ILE A 107 11.02 2.27 -10.04
C ILE A 107 11.03 3.74 -10.44
N VAL A 108 10.26 4.11 -11.47
CA VAL A 108 10.14 5.51 -11.93
C VAL A 108 9.60 6.39 -10.80
N ALA A 109 8.51 5.97 -10.15
CA ALA A 109 7.95 6.70 -9.00
C ALA A 109 8.96 6.80 -7.84
N GLY A 110 9.73 5.74 -7.58
CA GLY A 110 10.78 5.71 -6.57
C GLY A 110 11.92 6.69 -6.87
N ILE A 111 12.40 6.74 -8.11
CA ILE A 111 13.45 7.66 -8.54
C ILE A 111 12.97 9.11 -8.41
N THR A 112 11.77 9.42 -8.90
CA THR A 112 11.19 10.77 -8.75
C THR A 112 10.93 11.11 -7.27
N GLY A 113 10.57 10.12 -6.47
CA GLY A 113 10.46 10.22 -5.01
C GLY A 113 11.77 10.53 -4.30
N ILE A 114 12.89 9.95 -4.74
CA ILE A 114 14.22 10.24 -4.18
C ILE A 114 14.66 11.66 -4.56
N ILE A 115 14.48 12.05 -5.82
CA ILE A 115 14.85 13.39 -6.31
C ILE A 115 14.02 14.47 -5.61
N GLY A 116 12.70 14.26 -5.52
CA GLY A 116 11.77 15.19 -4.87
C GLY A 116 11.77 15.11 -3.33
N GLY A 117 12.16 13.97 -2.75
CA GLY A 117 12.24 13.74 -1.32
C GLY A 117 13.56 14.18 -0.68
N ALA A 118 14.64 14.27 -1.45
CA ALA A 118 15.92 14.81 -1.01
C ALA A 118 15.82 16.23 -0.38
N PRO A 119 15.07 17.21 -0.93
CA PRO A 119 14.86 18.49 -0.26
C PRO A 119 13.97 18.38 0.99
N SER A 120 13.05 17.40 1.02
CA SER A 120 12.15 17.14 2.16
C SER A 120 12.91 16.73 3.42
N MET A 121 14.01 15.98 3.27
CA MET A 121 14.89 15.60 4.39
C MET A 121 15.58 16.79 5.09
N ARG A 122 15.62 17.98 4.46
CA ARG A 122 16.23 19.18 5.05
C ARG A 122 15.29 19.96 5.97
N ILE A 123 13.98 19.64 6.00
CA ILE A 123 12.97 20.44 6.69
C ILE A 123 12.27 19.57 7.75
N LYS A 124 12.36 19.96 9.03
CA LYS A 124 11.74 19.21 10.15
C LYS A 124 10.34 19.75 10.49
N GLY A 125 9.40 18.84 10.71
CA GLY A 125 8.13 19.12 11.40
C GLY A 125 7.07 19.85 10.56
N PHE A 126 6.45 20.89 11.14
CA PHE A 126 5.28 21.61 10.61
C PHE A 126 5.49 22.26 9.23
N TYR A 127 6.73 22.57 8.86
CA TYR A 127 7.05 23.19 7.58
C TYR A 127 6.98 22.21 6.39
N LEU A 128 7.06 20.90 6.65
CA LEU A 128 6.95 19.86 5.61
C LEU A 128 5.49 19.69 5.16
N ALA A 129 4.54 19.83 6.09
CA ALA A 129 3.11 19.86 5.79
C ALA A 129 2.75 21.10 4.93
N LEU A 130 3.28 22.28 5.29
CA LEU A 130 3.14 23.53 4.52
C LEU A 130 3.78 23.43 3.13
N ALA A 131 4.96 22.83 3.01
CA ALA A 131 5.64 22.63 1.72
C ALA A 131 4.92 21.65 0.79
N THR A 132 4.06 20.76 1.32
CA THR A 132 3.18 19.91 0.50
C THR A 132 1.85 20.56 0.14
N LEU A 133 1.54 21.73 0.69
CA LEU A 133 0.29 22.47 0.48
C LEU A 133 0.48 23.72 -0.41
N ALA A 134 1.69 24.31 -0.39
CA ALA A 134 2.11 25.43 -1.25
C ALA A 134 2.53 24.97 -2.65
#